data_AF-A0A8T7BR91-F1
#
_entry.id   AF-A0A8T7BR91-F1
#
_cell.length_a   1.000
_cell.length_b   1.000
_cell.length_c   1.000
_cell.angle_alpha   90.00
_cell.angle_beta   90.00
_cell.angle_gamma   90.00
#
_symmetry.space_group_name_H-M   'P 1'
#
loop_
_entity.id
_entity.type
_entity.pdbx_description
1 polymer ?
#
loop_
_entity_poly.entity_id
_entity_poly.type
_entity_poly.pdbx_seq_one_letter_code
_entity_poly.pdbx_strand_id
1 'polypeptide(L)' 'MIKPIGSDTLNPLFVADENERNKLINEAQNLPDVLVSSATAANAVMLGGGYFNPLTGYMN' A
#
# COMPACT_ATOMS: atom_id res chain seq x y z
N MET A 1 19.57 -14.15 -3.02
CA MET A 1 18.54 -13.23 -3.53
C MET A 1 19.16 -11.84 -3.64
N ILE A 2 18.85 -11.06 -4.67
CA ILE A 2 19.35 -9.68 -4.78
C ILE A 2 18.64 -8.78 -3.76
N LYS A 3 19.34 -7.75 -3.24
CA LYS A 3 18.74 -6.80 -2.30
C LYS A 3 17.62 -5.98 -2.98
N PRO A 4 16.56 -5.62 -2.25
CA PRO A 4 15.61 -4.60 -2.69
C PRO A 4 16.30 -3.27 -3.00
N ILE A 5 15.71 -2.49 -3.88
CA ILE A 5 16.22 -1.15 -4.20
C ILE A 5 15.91 -0.22 -3.03
N GLY A 6 16.95 0.38 -2.43
CA GLY A 6 16.79 1.43 -1.41
C GLY A 6 16.46 0.94 0.02
N SER A 7 16.49 -0.37 0.28
CA SER A 7 16.27 -0.94 1.62
C SER A 7 16.92 -2.32 1.78
N ASP A 8 17.08 -2.80 3.02
CA ASP A 8 17.55 -4.16 3.29
C ASP A 8 16.44 -5.22 3.15
N THR A 9 15.18 -4.83 3.31
CA THR A 9 13.98 -5.68 3.19
C THR A 9 12.90 -4.97 2.38
N LEU A 10 11.99 -5.73 1.75
CA LEU A 10 10.83 -5.14 1.07
C LEU A 10 9.93 -4.39 2.07
N ASN A 11 9.36 -3.28 1.61
CA ASN A 11 8.39 -2.46 2.34
C ASN A 11 7.03 -2.46 1.60
N PRO A 12 6.31 -3.60 1.53
CA PRO A 12 4.98 -3.65 0.96
C PRO A 12 3.99 -2.89 1.85
N LEU A 13 3.08 -2.11 1.25
CA LEU A 13 2.04 -1.38 2.01
C LEU A 13 0.78 -2.22 2.27
N PHE A 14 0.77 -3.50 1.89
CA PHE A 14 -0.31 -4.41 2.25
C PHE A 14 -0.24 -4.76 3.73
N VAL A 15 -1.34 -4.54 4.45
CA VAL A 15 -1.47 -4.93 5.85
C VAL A 15 -1.66 -6.44 5.93
N ALA A 16 -0.55 -7.15 6.18
CA ALA A 16 -0.50 -8.61 6.18
C ALA A 16 -1.29 -9.24 7.33
N ASP A 17 -1.24 -8.64 8.52
CA ASP A 17 -2.03 -9.09 9.67
C ASP A 17 -3.53 -8.93 9.38
N GLU A 18 -4.27 -10.02 9.50
CA GLU A 18 -5.69 -10.04 9.14
C GLU A 18 -6.55 -9.25 10.14
N ASN A 19 -6.21 -9.28 11.43
CA ASN A 19 -6.98 -8.57 12.44
C ASN A 19 -6.84 -7.06 12.27
N GLU A 20 -5.62 -6.59 12.04
CA GLU A 20 -5.31 -5.19 11.75
C GLU A 20 -5.99 -4.75 10.44
N ARG A 21 -5.88 -5.55 9.37
CA ARG A 21 -6.53 -5.26 8.10
C ARG A 21 -8.04 -5.14 8.24
N ASN A 22 -8.69 -6.04 8.96
CA ASN A 22 -10.14 -6.01 9.18
C ASN A 22 -10.56 -4.78 10.02
N LYS A 23 -9.76 -4.36 11.00
CA LYS A 23 -9.98 -3.10 11.74
C LYS A 23 -9.93 -1.89 10.82
N LEU A 24 -8.90 -1.81 9.96
CA LEU A 24 -8.74 -0.71 9.01
C LEU A 24 -9.85 -0.68 7.96
N ILE A 25 -10.32 -1.84 7.49
CA ILE A 25 -11.48 -1.93 6.58
C ILE A 25 -12.74 -1.37 7.25
N ASN A 26 -12.99 -1.72 8.52
CA ASN A 26 -14.15 -1.21 9.27
C ASN A 26 -14.04 0.31 9.53
N GLU A 27 -12.85 0.81 9.86
CA GLU A 27 -12.59 2.24 10.02
C GLU A 27 -12.82 3.01 8.71
N ALA A 28 -12.30 2.50 7.60
CA ALA A 28 -12.37 3.13 6.28
C ALA A 28 -13.80 3.35 5.77
N GLN A 29 -14.78 2.54 6.23
CA GLN A 29 -16.20 2.73 5.90
C GLN A 29 -16.77 4.07 6.38
N ASN A 30 -16.14 4.71 7.37
CA ASN A 30 -16.61 5.96 7.97
C ASN A 30 -15.77 7.18 7.55
N LEU A 31 -14.75 7.00 6.71
CA LEU A 31 -13.90 8.08 6.22
C LEU A 31 -14.51 8.71 4.96
N PRO A 32 -14.27 10.01 4.71
CA PRO A 32 -14.57 10.60 3.41
C PRO A 32 -13.82 9.84 2.30
N ASP A 33 -14.54 9.48 1.25
CA ASP A 33 -14.00 8.74 0.12
C ASP A 33 -13.83 9.61 -1.14
N VAL A 34 -12.95 9.15 -2.02
CA VAL A 34 -12.77 9.72 -3.36
C VAL A 34 -12.55 8.59 -4.35
N LEU A 35 -13.34 8.58 -5.42
CA LEU A 35 -13.11 7.64 -6.51
C LEU A 35 -11.86 8.05 -7.29
N VAL A 36 -10.86 7.19 -7.27
CA VAL A 36 -9.58 7.44 -7.95
C VAL A 36 -9.57 6.92 -9.38
N SER A 37 -8.65 7.42 -10.20
CA SER A 37 -8.44 6.92 -11.56
C SER A 37 -7.88 5.49 -11.55
N SER A 38 -8.03 4.77 -12.66
CA SER A 38 -7.46 3.42 -12.84
C SER A 38 -5.95 3.39 -12.63
N ALA A 39 -5.23 4.41 -13.09
CA ALA A 39 -3.79 4.55 -12.89
C ALA A 39 -3.44 4.69 -11.40
N THR A 40 -4.21 5.48 -10.65
CA THR A 40 -4.01 5.68 -9.21
C THR A 40 -4.24 4.37 -8.44
N ALA A 41 -5.30 3.63 -8.79
CA ALA A 41 -5.58 2.32 -8.20
C ALA A 41 -4.48 1.29 -8.52
N ALA A 42 -4.00 1.23 -9.77
CA ALA A 42 -2.89 0.35 -10.14
C ALA A 42 -1.61 0.67 -9.35
N ASN A 43 -1.31 1.96 -9.16
CA ASN A 43 -0.19 2.39 -8.33
C ASN A 43 -0.34 1.95 -6.86
N ALA A 44 -1.55 2.00 -6.29
CA ALA A 44 -1.81 1.47 -4.95
C ALA A 44 -1.50 -0.03 -4.85
N VAL A 45 -1.87 -0.81 -5.88
CA VAL A 45 -1.55 -2.26 -5.94
C VAL A 45 -0.04 -2.49 -6.01
N MET A 46 0.69 -1.69 -6.80
CA MET A 46 2.15 -1.81 -6.89
C MET A 46 2.86 -1.46 -5.57
N LEU A 47 2.37 -0.44 -4.86
CA LEU A 47 2.83 -0.10 -3.50
C LEU A 47 2.49 -1.23 -2.50
N GLY A 48 1.28 -1.75 -2.54
CA GLY A 48 0.82 -2.85 -1.69
C GLY A 48 1.63 -4.13 -1.89
N GLY A 49 2.00 -4.44 -3.13
CA GLY A 49 2.83 -5.61 -3.47
C GLY A 49 4.34 -5.42 -3.24
N GLY A 50 4.80 -4.23 -2.85
CA GLY A 50 6.22 -3.93 -2.66
C GLY A 50 7.02 -3.74 -3.96
N TYR A 51 6.36 -3.68 -5.13
CA TYR A 51 7.03 -3.41 -6.41
C TYR A 51 7.61 -2.00 -6.48
N PHE A 52 6.98 -1.05 -5.78
CA PHE A 52 7.44 0.34 -5.67
C PHE A 52 8.26 0.59 -4.40
N ASN A 53 8.92 -0.43 -3.85
CA ASN A 53 9.86 -0.26 -2.75
C ASN A 53 10.94 0.81 -3.10
N PRO A 54 11.27 1.74 -2.19
CA PRO A 54 10.89 1.83 -0.78
C PRO A 54 9.74 2.82 -0.48
N LEU A 55 8.96 3.21 -1.48
CA LEU A 55 7.94 4.25 -1.32
C LEU A 55 6.88 3.90 -0.26
N THR A 56 6.44 4.91 0.48
CA THR A 56 5.46 4.78 1.58
C THR A 56 4.08 5.34 1.23
N GLY A 57 3.87 5.79 -0.02
CA GLY A 57 2.62 6.39 -0.46
C GLY A 57 2.75 7.11 -1.80
N TYR A 58 1.73 7.92 -2.12
CA TYR A 58 1.77 8.81 -3.28
C TYR A 58 2.74 9.98 -3.07
N MET A 59 3.31 10.47 -4.17
CA MET A 59 4.19 11.64 -4.16
C MET A 59 3.38 12.94 -4.03
N ASN A 60 3.97 13.97 -3.42
CA ASN A 60 3.41 15.32 -3.28
C ASN A 60 3.63 16.18 -4.53
#